data_AF-A0AAU9JAX8-F1
#
_entry.id   AF-A0AAU9JAX8-F1
#
_cell.length_a   1.000
_cell.length_b   1.000
_cell.length_c   1.000
_cell.angle_alpha   90.00
_cell.angle_beta   90.00
_cell.angle_gamma   90.00
#
_symmetry.space_group_name_H-M   'P 1'
#
loop_
_entity.id
_entity.type
_entity.pdbx_description
1 polymer ?
#
loop_
_entity_poly.entity_id
_entity_poly.type
_entity_poly.pdbx_seq_one_letter_code
_entity_poly.pdbx_strand_id
1 'polypeptide(L)'
;MNFNPDLSEFPQNLPNNSSVPAFSYPEDIWLNWPAIASIGISPNLCEINDNAKSKESPSTKNNNNVKKKRGRKPLRPFDPIKKKTEEKDKYWLRSFRSYMKFHYPQIENSLTEEDKEFWLFYLGSKGKPDKGGKFLSYGKKYKDFLFSHQNFIKEYRQWFAECGQAELNKKCEVGSDLWFVYYDYASKELLNYTVEEKKESIEPNQGFEDEKGDVPVLNMEQLMNLYMMSVWMQVNS
;
A
#
# COMPACT_ATOMS: atom_id res chain seq x y z
N MET A 1 -49.49 -12.59 -34.40
CA MET A 1 -48.25 -13.40 -34.40
C MET A 1 -47.91 -13.65 -32.94
N ASN A 2 -48.22 -14.84 -32.42
CA ASN A 2 -47.99 -15.22 -31.04
C ASN A 2 -46.60 -15.87 -30.93
N PHE A 3 -45.71 -15.26 -30.15
CA PHE A 3 -44.42 -15.84 -29.79
C PHE A 3 -44.54 -16.43 -28.38
N ASN A 4 -44.60 -17.75 -28.29
CA ASN A 4 -44.32 -18.50 -27.07
C ASN A 4 -42.83 -18.88 -27.09
N PRO A 5 -42.01 -18.44 -26.12
CA PRO A 5 -40.71 -19.05 -25.90
C PRO A 5 -40.87 -20.27 -24.98
N ASP A 6 -40.52 -21.43 -25.53
CA ASP A 6 -40.35 -22.69 -24.82
C ASP A 6 -39.12 -22.58 -23.89
N LEU A 7 -39.35 -22.75 -22.59
CA LEU A 7 -38.36 -22.71 -21.51
C LEU A 7 -38.27 -24.10 -20.88
N SER A 8 -37.90 -25.10 -21.67
CA SER A 8 -37.60 -26.43 -21.18
C SER A 8 -36.24 -26.89 -21.69
N GLU A 9 -35.18 -26.54 -20.97
CA GLU A 9 -33.92 -27.31 -20.84
C GLU A 9 -32.88 -26.52 -20.02
N PHE A 10 -32.89 -26.72 -18.70
CA PHE A 10 -31.73 -26.47 -17.84
C PHE A 10 -31.44 -27.74 -17.06
N PRO A 11 -30.28 -28.41 -17.25
CA PRO A 11 -29.90 -29.52 -16.41
C PRO A 11 -29.48 -29.04 -15.02
N GLN A 12 -30.26 -29.42 -14.01
CA GLN A 12 -29.88 -29.33 -12.60
C GLN A 12 -28.86 -30.44 -12.30
N ASN A 13 -27.59 -30.08 -12.15
CA ASN A 13 -26.60 -30.93 -11.49
C ASN A 13 -25.66 -30.04 -10.66
N LEU A 14 -25.99 -29.87 -9.38
CA LEU A 14 -25.09 -29.35 -8.35
C LEU A 14 -24.64 -30.52 -7.48
N PRO A 15 -23.34 -30.79 -7.34
CA PRO A 15 -22.85 -31.64 -6.26
C PRO A 15 -22.85 -30.88 -4.93
N ASN A 16 -23.67 -31.39 -4.00
CA ASN A 16 -23.53 -31.16 -2.56
C ASN A 16 -22.27 -31.86 -2.05
N ASN A 17 -21.31 -31.09 -1.51
CA ASN A 17 -20.49 -31.38 -0.30
C ASN A 17 -19.15 -30.66 -0.38
N SER A 18 -18.88 -29.77 0.58
CA SER A 18 -17.84 -29.96 1.62
C SER A 18 -17.42 -28.63 2.23
N SER A 19 -17.60 -28.55 3.56
CA SER A 19 -16.78 -27.85 4.54
C SER A 19 -15.74 -26.86 3.98
N VAL A 20 -16.07 -25.56 4.02
CA VAL A 20 -15.07 -24.50 3.90
C VAL A 20 -14.23 -24.50 5.19
N PRO A 21 -12.89 -24.69 5.13
CA PRO A 21 -12.08 -24.53 6.32
C PRO A 21 -12.03 -23.04 6.69
N ALA A 22 -12.37 -22.73 7.94
CA ALA A 22 -12.14 -21.42 8.52
C ALA A 22 -10.62 -21.16 8.55
N PHE A 23 -10.15 -20.25 7.70
CA PHE A 23 -8.78 -19.76 7.74
C PHE A 23 -8.65 -18.78 8.91
N SER A 24 -8.24 -19.29 10.06
CA SER A 24 -7.73 -18.47 11.16
C SER A 24 -6.31 -18.02 10.79
N TYR A 25 -6.11 -16.71 10.63
CA TYR A 25 -4.79 -16.12 10.46
C TYR A 25 -4.13 -15.96 11.83
N PRO A 26 -2.96 -16.55 12.10
CA PRO A 26 -2.16 -16.21 13.26
C PRO A 26 -1.57 -14.80 13.09
N GLU A 27 -1.71 -13.94 14.11
CA GLU A 27 -1.28 -12.54 14.10
C GLU A 27 0.25 -12.32 14.09
N ASP A 28 1.07 -13.38 14.05
CA ASP A 28 2.51 -13.32 14.33
C ASP A 28 3.45 -13.64 13.13
N ILE A 29 3.03 -13.40 11.87
CA ILE A 29 3.86 -13.64 10.67
C ILE A 29 4.81 -12.46 10.36
N TRP A 30 5.56 -11.98 11.34
CA TRP A 30 6.56 -10.92 11.13
C TRP A 30 8.00 -11.34 11.44
N LEU A 31 8.23 -12.58 11.90
CA LEU A 31 9.56 -12.99 12.40
C LEU A 31 10.27 -14.09 11.60
N ASN A 32 9.75 -14.57 10.47
CA ASN A 32 10.44 -15.63 9.73
C ASN A 32 10.25 -15.59 8.20
N TRP A 33 10.80 -14.55 7.56
CA TRP A 33 10.83 -14.43 6.09
C TRP A 33 12.17 -14.92 5.50
N PRO A 34 12.36 -16.25 5.48
CA PRO A 34 12.70 -16.89 4.20
C PRO A 34 11.90 -18.17 3.90
N ALA A 35 10.96 -18.58 4.75
CA ALA A 35 10.31 -19.90 4.65
C ALA A 35 9.08 -19.97 3.70
N ILE A 36 8.56 -18.84 3.23
CA ILE A 36 7.29 -18.81 2.45
C ILE A 36 7.51 -19.08 0.94
N ALA A 37 8.76 -19.09 0.47
CA ALA A 37 9.09 -19.41 -0.93
C ALA A 37 8.84 -20.88 -1.33
N SER A 38 8.33 -21.74 -0.43
CA SER A 38 8.11 -23.17 -0.67
C SER A 38 6.64 -23.59 -0.79
N ILE A 39 5.68 -22.67 -0.63
CA ILE A 39 4.27 -22.97 -0.93
C ILE A 39 4.06 -22.67 -2.42
N GLY A 40 3.92 -23.73 -3.21
CA GLY A 40 3.76 -23.69 -4.67
C GLY A 40 2.51 -22.94 -5.13
N ILE A 41 2.58 -21.60 -5.13
CA ILE A 41 1.60 -20.71 -5.71
C ILE A 41 1.97 -20.52 -7.19
N SER A 42 1.01 -20.78 -8.05
CA SER A 42 1.13 -20.85 -9.51
C SER A 42 1.83 -19.61 -10.10
N PRO A 43 2.89 -19.75 -10.92
CA PRO A 43 3.73 -18.64 -11.39
C PRO A 43 3.09 -17.75 -12.47
N ASN A 44 1.79 -17.85 -12.75
CA ASN A 44 1.16 -17.28 -13.96
C ASN A 44 0.39 -15.95 -13.79
N LEU A 45 0.43 -15.30 -12.63
CA LEU A 45 -0.32 -14.04 -12.41
C LEU A 45 0.43 -12.75 -12.79
N CYS A 46 1.74 -12.81 -13.05
CA CYS A 46 2.59 -11.63 -13.29
C CYS A 46 2.87 -11.31 -14.76
N GLU A 47 2.37 -12.09 -15.72
CA GLU A 47 2.53 -11.81 -17.16
C GLU A 47 1.55 -10.73 -17.64
N ILE A 48 1.89 -9.47 -17.41
CA ILE A 48 1.26 -8.34 -18.09
C ILE A 48 2.15 -7.94 -19.26
N ASN A 49 1.69 -8.25 -20.48
CA ASN A 49 2.23 -7.91 -21.80
C ASN A 49 3.29 -6.79 -21.86
N ASP A 50 4.53 -7.18 -22.15
CA ASP A 50 5.62 -6.27 -22.53
C ASP A 50 5.51 -5.88 -24.01
N ASN A 51 4.90 -4.73 -24.30
CA ASN A 51 5.17 -4.02 -25.56
C ASN A 51 6.40 -3.13 -25.38
N ALA A 52 7.58 -3.76 -25.41
CA ALA A 52 8.87 -3.09 -25.34
C ALA A 52 9.20 -2.37 -26.65
N LYS A 53 9.09 -1.04 -26.67
CA LYS A 53 9.85 -0.19 -27.59
C LYS A 53 11.19 0.11 -26.94
N SER A 54 12.21 -0.66 -27.31
CA SER A 54 13.62 -0.32 -27.09
C SER A 54 13.93 1.04 -27.73
N LYS A 55 14.31 2.02 -26.91
CA LYS A 55 14.98 3.23 -27.38
C LYS A 55 16.40 3.25 -26.85
N GLU A 56 17.31 3.20 -27.80
CA GLU A 56 18.75 3.30 -27.65
C GLU A 56 19.16 4.52 -26.83
N SER A 57 20.17 4.30 -25.99
CA SER A 57 20.91 5.31 -25.26
C SER A 57 21.72 6.20 -26.22
N PRO A 58 21.68 7.53 -26.12
CA PRO A 58 22.72 8.35 -26.70
C PRO A 58 23.84 8.63 -25.70
N SER A 59 25.03 8.59 -26.27
CA SER A 59 26.37 8.67 -25.71
C SER A 59 26.72 9.97 -24.98
N THR A 60 27.72 9.83 -24.13
CA THR A 60 28.46 10.80 -23.32
C THR A 60 28.84 12.08 -24.08
N LYS A 61 28.47 13.24 -23.54
CA LYS A 61 29.18 14.51 -23.79
C LYS A 61 29.53 15.20 -22.46
N ASN A 62 30.82 15.22 -22.17
CA ASN A 62 31.45 16.05 -21.14
C ASN A 62 31.23 17.53 -21.48
N ASN A 63 30.63 18.27 -20.56
CA ASN A 63 30.73 19.74 -20.53
C ASN A 63 30.99 20.19 -19.09
N ASN A 64 32.28 20.39 -18.81
CA ASN A 64 32.77 21.09 -17.63
C ASN A 64 32.43 22.58 -17.79
N ASN A 65 31.37 23.03 -17.12
CA ASN A 65 31.24 24.36 -16.50
C ASN A 65 29.77 24.61 -16.10
N VAL A 66 29.37 24.16 -14.91
CA VAL A 66 28.08 24.55 -14.32
C VAL A 66 28.38 25.32 -13.04
N LYS A 67 28.12 26.63 -13.10
CA LYS A 67 28.08 27.55 -11.95
C LYS A 67 27.25 26.91 -10.83
N LYS A 68 27.84 26.76 -9.64
CA LYS A 68 27.17 26.21 -8.45
C LYS A 68 25.98 27.09 -8.09
N LYS A 69 24.77 26.71 -8.53
CA LYS A 69 23.53 27.26 -7.97
C LYS A 69 23.51 26.90 -6.48
N ARG A 70 23.26 27.88 -5.61
CA ARG A 70 23.01 27.67 -4.18
C ARG A 70 21.73 26.83 -4.03
N GLY A 71 21.86 25.51 -4.12
CA GLY A 71 20.83 24.54 -3.79
C GLY A 71 21.01 24.06 -2.35
N ARG A 72 19.91 23.76 -1.67
CA ARG A 72 19.93 23.00 -0.41
C ARG A 72 20.79 21.74 -0.62
N LYS A 73 21.69 21.46 0.33
CA LYS A 73 22.47 20.22 0.32
C LYS A 73 21.50 19.03 0.26
N PRO A 74 21.76 18.01 -0.58
CA PRO A 74 20.94 16.80 -0.58
C PRO A 74 20.94 16.18 0.83
N LEU A 75 19.77 15.75 1.29
CA LEU A 75 19.52 15.25 2.64
C LEU A 75 20.41 14.05 3.00
N ARG A 76 20.87 13.29 2.00
CA ARG A 76 21.78 12.15 2.15
C ARG A 76 22.88 12.22 1.08
N PRO A 77 24.09 12.71 1.41
CA PRO A 77 25.18 12.89 0.45
C PRO A 77 25.73 11.60 -0.15
N PHE A 78 25.59 10.47 0.55
CA PHE A 78 26.14 9.15 0.20
C PHE A 78 25.08 8.13 -0.24
N ASP A 79 23.85 8.58 -0.51
CA ASP A 79 22.84 7.70 -1.11
C ASP A 79 23.25 7.45 -2.58
N PRO A 80 23.44 6.19 -3.03
CA PRO A 80 23.82 5.87 -4.42
C PRO A 80 22.86 6.52 -5.43
N ILE A 81 21.64 6.82 -4.97
CA ILE A 81 20.61 7.47 -5.75
C ILE A 81 20.29 8.84 -5.15
N LYS A 82 20.90 9.87 -5.74
CA LYS A 82 20.50 11.29 -5.60
C LYS A 82 19.05 11.57 -6.06
N LYS A 83 18.24 10.55 -6.39
CA LYS A 83 16.87 10.73 -6.89
C LYS A 83 15.93 11.00 -5.73
N LYS A 84 15.03 11.95 -5.97
CA LYS A 84 14.03 12.38 -4.99
C LYS A 84 13.11 11.21 -4.65
N THR A 85 12.68 11.13 -3.39
CA THR A 85 11.65 10.19 -2.88
C THR A 85 10.47 10.03 -3.83
N GLU A 86 10.06 11.12 -4.48
CA GLU A 86 8.99 11.16 -5.48
C GLU A 86 9.19 10.22 -6.68
N GLU A 87 10.42 9.93 -7.10
CA GLU A 87 10.65 9.01 -8.22
C GLU A 87 10.38 7.55 -7.82
N LYS A 88 10.68 7.20 -6.56
CA LYS A 88 10.39 5.88 -5.99
C LYS A 88 8.89 5.73 -5.76
N ASP A 89 8.25 6.76 -5.20
CA ASP A 89 6.78 6.84 -5.05
C ASP A 89 6.09 6.64 -6.40
N LYS A 90 6.50 7.42 -7.40
CA LYS A 90 5.94 7.35 -8.75
C LYS A 90 6.08 5.97 -9.37
N TYR A 91 7.21 5.30 -9.17
CA TYR A 91 7.43 3.96 -9.70
C TYR A 91 6.44 2.96 -9.08
N TRP A 92 6.49 2.80 -7.76
CA TRP A 92 5.69 1.81 -7.05
C TRP A 92 4.19 2.05 -7.18
N LEU A 93 3.74 3.29 -6.98
CA LEU A 93 2.31 3.62 -7.05
C LEU A 93 1.77 3.54 -8.48
N ARG A 94 2.59 3.76 -9.51
CA ARG A 94 2.16 3.61 -10.91
C ARG A 94 2.08 2.14 -11.32
N SER A 95 3.04 1.32 -10.89
CA SER A 95 3.02 -0.12 -11.14
C SER A 95 1.82 -0.76 -10.45
N PHE A 96 1.60 -0.46 -9.17
CA PHE A 96 0.42 -0.93 -8.44
C PHE A 96 -0.90 -0.51 -9.10
N ARG A 97 -1.01 0.76 -9.50
CA ARG A 97 -2.21 1.24 -10.20
C ARG A 97 -2.46 0.49 -11.50
N SER A 98 -1.42 0.13 -12.24
CA SER A 98 -1.55 -0.65 -13.47
C SER A 98 -2.07 -2.06 -13.17
N TYR A 99 -1.53 -2.71 -12.14
CA TYR A 99 -2.01 -4.01 -11.65
C TYR A 99 -3.49 -3.95 -11.26
N MET A 100 -3.88 -2.98 -10.43
CA MET A 100 -5.26 -2.86 -9.95
C MET A 100 -6.28 -2.58 -11.06
N LYS A 101 -5.88 -1.98 -12.19
CA LYS A 101 -6.80 -1.83 -13.33
C LYS A 101 -7.26 -3.16 -13.91
N PHE A 102 -6.43 -4.20 -13.83
CA PHE A 102 -6.77 -5.54 -14.30
C PHE A 102 -7.44 -6.37 -13.20
N HIS A 103 -7.06 -6.15 -11.94
CA HIS A 103 -7.55 -6.94 -10.81
C HIS A 103 -8.87 -6.43 -10.21
N TYR A 104 -9.15 -5.13 -10.29
CA TYR A 104 -10.33 -4.50 -9.70
C TYR A 104 -11.66 -5.21 -10.04
N PRO A 105 -11.95 -5.60 -11.30
CA PRO A 105 -13.21 -6.30 -11.62
C PRO A 105 -13.41 -7.62 -10.87
N GLN A 106 -12.34 -8.24 -10.38
CA GLN A 106 -12.40 -9.50 -9.64
C GLN A 106 -12.74 -9.28 -8.17
N ILE A 107 -12.36 -8.14 -7.59
CA ILE A 107 -12.58 -7.82 -6.19
C ILE A 107 -13.78 -6.90 -5.96
N GLU A 108 -14.26 -6.19 -6.98
CA GLU A 108 -15.30 -5.15 -6.90
C GLU A 108 -16.56 -5.58 -6.13
N ASN A 109 -17.01 -6.81 -6.34
CA ASN A 109 -18.23 -7.33 -5.70
C ASN A 109 -18.08 -7.55 -4.19
N SER A 110 -16.84 -7.64 -3.69
CA SER A 110 -16.54 -7.80 -2.26
C SER A 110 -16.32 -6.47 -1.52
N LEU A 111 -16.32 -5.36 -2.25
CA LEU A 111 -16.02 -4.04 -1.71
C LEU A 111 -17.27 -3.32 -1.21
N THR A 112 -17.07 -2.50 -0.19
CA THR A 112 -18.07 -1.52 0.24
C THR A 112 -18.29 -0.47 -0.85
N GLU A 113 -19.43 0.23 -0.81
CA GLU A 113 -19.70 1.28 -1.80
C GLU A 113 -18.66 2.42 -1.73
N GLU A 114 -18.23 2.78 -0.51
CA GLU A 114 -17.18 3.78 -0.29
C GLU A 114 -15.84 3.36 -0.90
N ASP A 115 -15.46 2.08 -0.75
CA ASP A 115 -14.24 1.55 -1.36
C ASP A 115 -14.33 1.55 -2.89
N LYS A 116 -15.48 1.20 -3.46
CA LYS A 116 -15.69 1.26 -4.92
C LYS A 116 -15.53 2.68 -5.45
N GLU A 117 -16.14 3.67 -4.79
CA GLU A 117 -15.97 5.07 -5.17
C GLU A 117 -14.50 5.49 -5.15
N PHE A 118 -13.77 5.09 -4.11
CA PHE A 118 -12.33 5.30 -4.00
C PHE A 118 -11.58 4.69 -5.18
N TRP A 119 -11.81 3.41 -5.50
CA TRP A 119 -11.11 2.71 -6.57
C TRP A 119 -11.45 3.27 -7.94
N LEU A 120 -12.72 3.56 -8.22
CA LEU A 120 -13.15 4.20 -9.46
C LEU A 120 -12.46 5.56 -9.63
N PHE A 121 -12.37 6.34 -8.55
CA PHE A 121 -11.62 7.60 -8.56
C PHE A 121 -10.12 7.38 -8.82
N TYR A 122 -9.49 6.48 -8.06
CA TYR A 122 -8.06 6.19 -8.11
C TYR A 122 -7.62 5.65 -9.48
N LEU A 123 -8.35 4.67 -10.02
CA LEU A 123 -8.08 4.02 -11.30
C LEU A 123 -8.47 4.91 -12.49
N GLY A 124 -9.44 5.80 -12.30
CA GLY A 124 -9.88 6.80 -13.26
C GLY A 124 -8.86 7.92 -13.52
N SER A 125 -9.14 8.77 -14.51
CA SER A 125 -8.22 9.86 -14.91
C SER A 125 -7.94 10.86 -13.77
N LYS A 126 -8.92 11.12 -12.91
CA LYS A 126 -8.83 12.09 -11.80
C LYS A 126 -7.90 11.65 -10.67
N GLY A 127 -7.75 10.34 -10.46
CA GLY A 127 -6.86 9.77 -9.44
C GLY A 127 -5.38 9.71 -9.85
N LYS A 128 -5.08 9.97 -11.13
CA LYS A 128 -3.70 10.09 -11.62
C LYS A 128 -3.12 11.46 -11.22
N PRO A 129 -1.94 11.52 -10.57
CA PRO A 129 -1.26 12.79 -10.39
C PRO A 129 -0.84 13.39 -11.75
N ASP A 130 -1.40 14.55 -12.08
CA ASP A 130 -1.15 15.26 -13.34
C ASP A 130 -1.57 16.73 -13.23
N LYS A 131 -1.13 17.55 -14.19
CA LYS A 131 -1.49 18.97 -14.24
C LYS A 131 -2.99 19.09 -14.58
N GLY A 132 -3.79 19.55 -13.62
CA GLY A 132 -5.26 19.61 -13.73
C GLY A 132 -6.01 18.45 -13.08
N GLY A 133 -5.31 17.48 -12.47
CA GLY A 133 -5.91 16.45 -11.61
C GLY A 133 -6.13 16.92 -10.17
N LYS A 134 -6.72 16.06 -9.33
CA LYS A 134 -6.86 16.33 -7.88
C LYS A 134 -5.50 16.48 -7.19
N PHE A 135 -4.49 15.75 -7.69
CA PHE A 135 -3.14 15.74 -7.18
C PHE A 135 -2.15 16.19 -8.25
N LEU A 136 -1.21 17.06 -7.89
CA LEU A 136 -0.17 17.56 -8.79
C LEU A 136 1.04 16.62 -8.88
N SER A 137 1.28 15.82 -7.85
CA SER A 137 2.45 14.93 -7.74
C SER A 137 2.15 13.73 -6.85
N TYR A 138 3.06 12.76 -6.84
CA TYR A 138 3.03 11.57 -5.96
C TYR A 138 3.52 11.88 -4.53
N GLY A 139 3.40 13.14 -4.10
CA GLY A 139 3.89 13.60 -2.80
C GLY A 139 2.98 13.24 -1.63
N LYS A 140 3.26 13.83 -0.46
CA LYS A 140 2.59 13.53 0.82
C LYS A 140 1.07 13.53 0.71
N LYS A 141 0.44 14.58 0.17
CA LYS A 141 -1.03 14.68 0.06
C LYS A 141 -1.66 13.52 -0.72
N TYR A 142 -0.97 13.01 -1.74
CA TYR A 142 -1.45 11.87 -2.50
C TYR A 142 -1.35 10.59 -1.67
N LYS A 143 -0.21 10.37 -1.02
CA LYS A 143 -0.02 9.23 -0.14
C LYS A 143 -0.98 9.24 1.05
N ASP A 144 -1.14 10.38 1.72
CA ASP A 144 -2.12 10.56 2.79
C ASP A 144 -3.52 10.12 2.34
N PHE A 145 -3.95 10.50 1.13
CA PHE A 145 -5.23 10.08 0.56
C PHE A 145 -5.29 8.57 0.25
N LEU A 146 -4.23 7.97 -0.29
CA LEU A 146 -4.24 6.54 -0.60
C LEU A 146 -4.20 5.69 0.67
N PHE A 147 -3.26 5.98 1.55
CA PHE A 147 -3.00 5.23 2.77
C PHE A 147 -3.96 5.59 3.92
N SER A 148 -4.90 6.51 3.71
CA SER A 148 -6.05 6.65 4.62
C SER A 148 -7.12 5.57 4.39
N HIS A 149 -7.09 4.87 3.24
CA HIS A 149 -8.05 3.82 2.91
C HIS A 149 -7.46 2.45 3.23
N GLN A 150 -8.08 1.72 4.17
CA GLN A 150 -7.58 0.42 4.63
C GLN A 150 -7.57 -0.61 3.50
N ASN A 151 -8.57 -0.57 2.62
CA ASN A 151 -8.62 -1.45 1.47
C ASN A 151 -7.42 -1.25 0.53
N PHE A 152 -7.04 0.01 0.24
CA PHE A 152 -5.84 0.29 -0.54
C PHE A 152 -4.58 -0.29 0.10
N ILE A 153 -4.42 -0.15 1.42
CA ILE A 153 -3.26 -0.68 2.15
C ILE A 153 -3.18 -2.20 2.01
N LYS A 154 -4.31 -2.89 2.21
CA LYS A 154 -4.41 -4.34 2.11
C LYS A 154 -4.00 -4.82 0.71
N GLU A 155 -4.61 -4.26 -0.33
CA GLU A 155 -4.34 -4.65 -1.72
C GLU A 155 -2.90 -4.30 -2.13
N TYR A 156 -2.37 -3.16 -1.68
CA TYR A 156 -0.98 -2.78 -1.96
C TYR A 156 0.03 -3.74 -1.31
N ARG A 157 -0.21 -4.14 -0.05
CA ARG A 157 0.63 -5.12 0.66
C ARG A 157 0.62 -6.47 -0.03
N GLN A 158 -0.56 -6.96 -0.38
CA GLN A 158 -0.71 -8.22 -1.08
C GLN A 158 0.01 -8.19 -2.44
N TRP A 159 -0.25 -7.17 -3.25
CA TRP A 159 0.43 -6.99 -4.52
C TRP A 159 1.95 -6.90 -4.37
N PHE A 160 2.45 -6.15 -3.39
CA PHE A 160 3.89 -6.01 -3.20
C PHE A 160 4.54 -7.35 -2.81
N ALA A 161 3.87 -8.15 -1.97
CA ALA A 161 4.34 -9.47 -1.58
C ALA A 161 4.39 -10.45 -2.77
N GLU A 162 3.37 -10.42 -3.64
CA GLU A 162 3.25 -11.34 -4.77
C GLU A 162 4.11 -10.91 -5.98
N CYS A 163 4.07 -9.61 -6.31
CA CYS A 163 4.56 -9.08 -7.58
C CYS A 163 5.74 -8.11 -7.42
N GLY A 164 6.05 -7.64 -6.21
CA GLY A 164 6.98 -6.52 -5.99
C GLY A 164 8.39 -6.79 -6.51
N GLN A 165 8.92 -8.00 -6.27
CA GLN A 165 10.23 -8.39 -6.78
C GLN A 165 10.24 -8.52 -8.30
N ALA A 166 9.27 -9.22 -8.88
CA ALA A 166 9.18 -9.41 -10.33
C ALA A 166 9.06 -8.05 -11.06
N GLU A 167 8.27 -7.13 -10.51
CA GLU A 167 8.12 -5.79 -11.04
C GLU A 167 9.44 -4.99 -10.96
N LEU A 168 10.17 -5.08 -9.84
CA LEU A 168 11.45 -4.40 -9.66
C LEU A 168 12.54 -4.90 -10.59
N ASN A 169 12.54 -6.21 -10.88
CA ASN A 169 13.51 -6.82 -11.79
C ASN A 169 13.38 -6.29 -13.23
N LYS A 170 12.21 -5.77 -13.63
CA LYS A 170 12.04 -5.08 -14.92
C LYS A 170 12.78 -3.75 -14.99
N LYS A 171 13.08 -3.14 -13.84
CA LYS A 171 13.68 -1.81 -13.74
C LYS A 171 15.18 -1.83 -13.47
N CYS A 172 15.64 -2.78 -12.66
CA CYS A 172 17.05 -2.87 -12.27
C CYS A 172 17.45 -4.32 -12.01
N GLU A 173 18.75 -4.58 -12.21
CA GLU A 173 19.36 -5.89 -11.95
C GLU A 173 19.25 -6.26 -10.47
N VAL A 174 18.87 -7.52 -10.21
CA VAL A 174 18.75 -8.08 -8.87
C VAL A 174 20.08 -7.98 -8.14
N GLY A 175 20.05 -7.51 -6.89
CA GLY A 175 21.25 -7.37 -6.06
C GLY A 175 22.10 -6.13 -6.36
N SER A 176 21.71 -5.28 -7.32
CA SER A 176 22.34 -3.97 -7.49
C SER A 176 21.95 -3.01 -6.35
N ASP A 177 22.81 -2.02 -6.05
CA ASP A 177 22.50 -0.97 -5.07
C ASP A 177 21.16 -0.27 -5.35
N LEU A 178 20.86 -0.07 -6.63
CA LEU A 178 19.61 0.54 -7.09
C LEU A 178 18.40 -0.34 -6.79
N TRP A 179 18.55 -1.65 -6.92
CA TRP A 179 17.50 -2.60 -6.56
C TRP A 179 17.21 -2.52 -5.06
N PHE A 180 18.24 -2.60 -4.21
CA PHE A 180 18.05 -2.50 -2.77
C PHE A 180 17.39 -1.18 -2.37
N VAL A 181 17.80 -0.06 -2.96
CA VAL A 181 17.23 1.26 -2.64
C VAL A 181 15.74 1.38 -2.99
N TYR A 182 15.27 0.72 -4.06
CA TYR A 182 13.85 0.72 -4.42
C TYR A 182 13.04 -0.26 -3.58
N TYR A 183 13.59 -1.44 -3.31
CA TYR A 183 12.97 -2.48 -2.51
C TYR A 183 12.84 -2.05 -1.04
N ASP A 184 13.91 -1.56 -0.44
CA ASP A 184 13.93 -1.03 0.93
C ASP A 184 12.96 0.14 1.08
N TYR A 185 12.88 1.01 0.07
CA TYR A 185 11.95 2.12 0.11
C TYR A 185 10.50 1.65 0.17
N ALA A 186 10.07 0.75 -0.71
CA ALA A 186 8.69 0.26 -0.66
C ALA A 186 8.42 -0.49 0.65
N SER A 187 9.30 -1.41 1.03
CA SER A 187 9.10 -2.25 2.22
C SER A 187 9.10 -1.47 3.54
N LYS A 188 9.99 -0.48 3.69
CA LYS A 188 10.12 0.26 4.95
C LYS A 188 9.24 1.51 5.00
N GLU A 189 9.09 2.23 3.90
CA GLU A 189 8.41 3.54 3.89
C GLU A 189 6.97 3.45 3.38
N LEU A 190 6.68 2.65 2.35
CA LEU A 190 5.33 2.56 1.79
C LEU A 190 4.45 1.54 2.53
N LEU A 191 4.96 0.34 2.84
CA LEU A 191 4.16 -0.66 3.56
C LEU A 191 3.81 -0.21 4.99
N ASN A 192 4.68 0.60 5.60
CA ASN A 192 4.53 1.14 6.96
C ASN A 192 4.09 2.61 6.96
N TYR A 193 3.59 3.12 5.83
CA TYR A 193 3.16 4.52 5.77
C TYR A 193 1.97 4.74 6.71
N THR A 194 2.16 5.61 7.70
CA THR A 194 1.10 6.07 8.59
C THR A 194 0.69 7.48 8.23
N VAL A 195 -0.62 7.71 8.08
CA VAL A 195 -1.14 9.06 7.90
C VAL A 195 -0.96 9.80 9.22
N GLU A 196 -0.05 10.78 9.24
CA GLU A 196 0.07 11.68 10.39
C GLU A 196 -1.27 12.41 10.58
N GLU A 197 -1.97 12.12 11.67
CA GLU A 197 -3.11 12.92 12.09
C GLU A 197 -2.63 14.36 12.22
N LYS A 198 -3.30 15.27 11.51
CA LYS A 198 -3.07 16.68 11.72
C LYS A 198 -3.39 16.93 13.18
N LYS A 199 -2.36 17.22 13.97
CA LYS A 199 -2.52 17.99 15.20
C LYS A 199 -3.08 19.33 14.76
N GLU A 200 -4.41 19.43 14.70
CA GLU A 200 -5.06 20.72 14.77
C GLU A 200 -4.57 21.31 16.08
N SER A 201 -3.71 22.31 15.96
CA SER A 201 -3.40 23.21 17.06
C SER A 201 -4.71 23.87 17.44
N ILE A 202 -5.42 23.25 18.37
CA ILE A 202 -6.45 23.90 19.15
C ILE A 202 -5.70 25.06 19.82
N GLU A 203 -5.85 26.26 19.26
CA GLU A 203 -5.49 27.46 20.00
C GLU A 203 -6.25 27.41 21.32
N PRO A 204 -5.58 27.53 22.48
CA PRO A 204 -6.27 27.55 23.74
C PRO A 204 -7.14 28.81 23.75
N ASN A 205 -8.44 28.61 23.53
CA ASN A 205 -9.44 29.62 23.79
C ASN A 205 -9.39 29.88 25.30
N GLN A 206 -8.72 30.97 25.68
CA GLN A 206 -8.71 31.47 27.05
C GLN A 206 -10.14 31.79 27.46
N GLY A 207 -10.68 31.02 28.39
CA GLY A 207 -11.93 31.37 29.06
C GLY A 207 -12.79 30.18 29.45
N PHE A 208 -12.31 29.36 30.38
CA PHE A 208 -13.20 28.69 31.33
C PHE A 208 -12.37 28.26 32.56
N GLU A 209 -12.36 29.13 33.57
CA GLU A 209 -12.16 28.68 34.94
C GLU A 209 -13.44 27.91 35.32
N ASP A 210 -13.32 26.64 35.70
CA ASP A 210 -13.86 26.14 36.98
C ASP A 210 -13.81 24.61 37.12
N GLU A 211 -13.54 24.22 38.36
CA GLU A 211 -13.64 22.90 39.01
C GLU A 211 -12.61 21.80 38.67
N LYS A 212 -11.54 21.81 39.48
CA LYS A 212 -10.64 20.68 39.73
C LYS A 212 -11.40 19.50 40.35
N GLY A 213 -11.78 18.54 39.53
CA GLY A 213 -11.93 17.15 39.95
C GLY A 213 -10.60 16.43 39.77
N ASP A 214 -9.87 16.17 40.86
CA ASP A 214 -8.64 15.38 40.83
C ASP A 214 -8.95 13.92 40.46
N VAL A 215 -8.90 13.61 39.16
CA VAL A 215 -8.86 12.22 38.68
C VAL A 215 -7.44 11.73 38.87
N PRO A 216 -7.19 10.69 39.69
CA PRO A 216 -5.84 10.16 39.85
C PRO A 216 -5.37 9.59 38.52
N VAL A 217 -4.41 10.26 37.90
CA VAL A 217 -3.69 9.74 36.74
C VAL A 217 -2.85 8.56 37.23
N LEU A 218 -3.34 7.36 36.98
CA LEU A 218 -2.60 6.14 37.26
C LEU A 218 -1.32 6.15 36.42
N ASN A 219 -0.18 5.93 37.06
CA ASN A 219 1.08 5.83 36.34
C ASN A 219 1.16 4.47 35.60
N MET A 220 2.08 4.36 34.64
CA MET A 220 2.22 3.14 33.82
C MET A 220 2.45 1.86 34.63
N GLU A 221 3.09 1.98 35.80
CA GLU A 221 3.32 0.85 36.69
C GLU A 221 2.02 0.33 37.31
N GLN A 222 1.12 1.23 37.72
CA GLN A 222 -0.20 0.88 38.22
C GLN A 222 -1.08 0.25 37.12
N LEU A 223 -1.00 0.73 35.89
CA LEU A 223 -1.70 0.15 34.73
C LEU A 223 -1.21 -1.27 34.41
N MET A 224 0.11 -1.50 34.46
CA MET A 224 0.67 -2.84 34.25
C MET A 224 0.26 -3.81 35.35
N ASN A 225 0.21 -3.38 36.61
CA ASN A 225 -0.23 -4.23 37.71
C ASN A 225 -1.72 -4.62 37.57
N LEU A 226 -2.57 -3.68 37.16
CA LEU A 226 -3.99 -3.96 36.89
C LEU A 226 -4.17 -4.97 35.74
N TYR A 227 -3.37 -4.86 34.69
CA TYR A 227 -3.38 -5.80 33.58
C TYR A 227 -2.88 -7.20 33.98
N MET A 228 -1.80 -7.29 34.74
CA MET A 228 -1.27 -8.59 35.19
C MET A 228 -2.24 -9.31 36.14
N MET A 229 -2.97 -8.57 36.99
CA MET A 229 -4.00 -9.14 37.86
C MET A 229 -5.21 -9.66 37.06
N SER A 230 -5.63 -8.96 35.99
CA SER A 230 -6.78 -9.41 35.19
C SER A 230 -6.46 -10.69 34.41
N VAL A 231 -5.25 -10.79 33.86
CA VAL A 231 -4.77 -12.00 33.17
C VAL A 231 -4.67 -13.18 34.14
N TRP A 232 -4.13 -12.95 35.35
CA TRP A 232 -4.04 -14.01 36.36
C TRP A 232 -5.41 -14.54 36.80
N MET A 233 -6.43 -13.67 36.92
CA MET A 233 -7.78 -14.11 37.25
C MET A 233 -8.46 -14.92 36.14
N GLN A 234 -8.18 -14.61 34.87
CA GLN A 234 -8.72 -15.37 33.73
C GLN A 234 -8.11 -16.77 33.59
N VAL A 235 -6.85 -16.94 33.99
CA VAL A 235 -6.14 -18.24 33.91
C VAL A 235 -6.51 -19.17 35.06
N ASN A 236 -6.92 -18.62 36.21
CA ASN A 236 -7.22 -19.40 37.42
C ASN A 236 -8.72 -19.50 37.77
N SER A 237 -9.61 -19.09 36.85
CA SER A 237 -11.07 -19.29 36.97
C SER A 237 -11.53 -20.43 36.06
#